data_AF-A0A9D7H766-F1
#
_entry.id   AF-A0A9D7H766-F1
#
_cell.length_a   1.000
_cell.length_b   1.000
_cell.length_c   1.000
_cell.angle_alpha   90.00
_cell.angle_beta   90.00
_cell.angle_gamma   90.00
#
_symmetry.space_group_name_H-M   'P 1'
#
loop_
_entity.id
_entity.type
_entity.pdbx_description
1 polymer ?
#
loop_
_entity_poly.entity_id
_entity_poly.type
_entity_poly.pdbx_seq_one_letter_code
_entity_poly.pdbx_strand_id
1 'polypeptide(L)'
;MRTGWLFACLGLASCAGLLGIKSSDRERSFEHRAHLVRGVSCTSCHLGMGQAGDTGPLHLPSKTRCLECHTAAHDPGDCASCHGRSSARQGAELAKRHLVFDHRSHIARQDGQCVRCHTEAGSKDAPSLRPAMAVCLSCHAHKDQWKTRECDACHVDLPAELAKPSSHVVHEGDFLREHGVRAASSRDLCATCHAEPFCAACHGTTAPTLPHRLDFGKTTSPSLHRAGFRLRHADEARANPGLCTTCHSDERTCSDCHAARRVGAAPGIRTPHPPGWVRARGGEHGRAARMEPGSCAACHGGAGEALCVGCHKVGGPGGNPHGPGFGSALDKGRDQPCRQCHAP
;
A
#
# COMPACT_ATOMS: atom_id res chain seq x y z
N MET A 1 21.39 44.49 -30.73
CA MET A 1 21.34 43.01 -30.66
C MET A 1 20.07 42.58 -29.92
N ARG A 2 18.89 42.61 -30.55
CA ARG A 2 17.61 42.29 -29.86
C ARG A 2 16.48 41.82 -30.80
N THR A 3 16.83 41.21 -31.94
CA THR A 3 15.86 40.75 -32.96
C THR A 3 15.95 39.25 -33.29
N GLY A 4 16.87 38.51 -32.65
CA GLY A 4 17.12 37.10 -32.97
C GLY A 4 16.29 36.06 -32.20
N TRP A 5 15.49 36.45 -31.22
CA TRP A 5 14.80 35.48 -30.32
C TRP A 5 13.35 35.17 -30.70
N LEU A 6 12.73 35.91 -31.61
CA LEU A 6 11.32 35.70 -31.99
C LEU A 6 11.12 34.59 -33.03
N PHE A 7 12.15 34.23 -33.81
CA PHE A 7 12.03 33.17 -34.83
C PHE A 7 12.26 31.75 -34.28
N ALA A 8 12.87 31.59 -33.10
CA ALA A 8 13.12 30.27 -32.51
C ALA A 8 11.86 29.63 -31.89
N CYS A 9 10.89 30.43 -31.44
CA CYS A 9 9.67 29.90 -30.82
C CYS A 9 8.64 29.40 -31.84
N LEU A 10 8.60 29.93 -33.07
CA LEU A 10 7.67 29.46 -34.10
C LEU A 10 8.08 28.10 -34.72
N GLY A 11 9.37 27.76 -34.72
CA GLY A 11 9.85 26.47 -35.26
C GLY A 11 9.47 25.27 -34.38
N LEU A 12 9.47 25.43 -33.06
CA LEU A 12 9.17 24.34 -32.12
C LEU A 12 7.68 23.96 -32.08
N ALA A 13 6.78 24.93 -32.32
CA ALA A 13 5.34 24.66 -32.37
C ALA A 13 4.93 23.83 -33.61
N SER A 14 5.62 24.00 -34.75
CA SER A 14 5.35 23.22 -35.97
C SER A 14 5.77 21.75 -35.86
N CYS A 15 6.83 21.44 -35.10
CA CYS A 15 7.29 20.06 -34.93
C CYS A 15 6.34 19.20 -34.06
N ALA A 16 5.60 19.80 -33.13
CA ALA A 16 4.62 19.08 -32.31
C ALA A 16 3.43 18.55 -33.14
N GLY A 17 3.05 19.25 -34.21
CA GLY A 17 1.99 18.83 -35.13
C GLY A 17 2.40 17.64 -36.02
N LEU A 18 3.67 17.57 -36.43
CA LEU A 18 4.25 16.48 -37.24
C LEU A 18 4.50 15.20 -36.43
N LEU A 19 4.74 15.32 -35.12
CA LEU A 19 4.97 14.17 -34.22
C LEU A 19 3.68 13.55 -33.65
N GLY A 20 2.50 14.02 -34.07
CA GLY A 20 1.21 13.45 -33.64
C GLY A 20 0.86 13.71 -32.17
N ILE A 21 1.63 14.55 -31.46
CA ILE A 21 1.37 14.93 -30.06
C ILE A 21 0.35 16.08 -30.05
N LYS A 22 -0.87 15.81 -30.52
CA LYS A 22 -2.05 16.61 -30.14
C LYS A 22 -2.61 15.97 -28.87
N SER A 23 -2.74 16.74 -27.79
CA SER A 23 -3.53 16.29 -26.64
C SER A 23 -4.93 15.93 -27.16
N SER A 24 -5.38 14.71 -26.90
CA SER A 24 -6.69 14.23 -27.35
C SER A 24 -7.79 14.79 -26.45
N ASP A 25 -7.94 16.12 -26.42
CA ASP A 25 -8.96 16.82 -25.64
C ASP A 25 -10.34 16.80 -26.32
N ARG A 26 -10.59 15.79 -27.17
CA ARG A 26 -11.83 15.67 -27.96
C ARG A 26 -12.90 14.79 -27.31
N GLU A 27 -12.54 13.92 -26.37
CA GLU A 27 -13.53 13.09 -25.67
C GLU A 27 -14.24 13.88 -24.56
N ARG A 28 -15.56 14.00 -24.64
CA ARG A 28 -16.39 14.60 -23.59
C ARG A 28 -17.14 13.51 -22.83
N SER A 29 -17.39 13.71 -21.54
CA SER A 29 -18.35 12.86 -20.82
C SER A 29 -19.74 12.98 -21.45
N PHE A 30 -20.51 11.90 -21.47
CA PHE A 30 -21.91 11.98 -21.84
C PHE A 30 -22.70 12.53 -20.64
N GLU A 31 -23.33 13.69 -20.83
CA GLU A 31 -24.04 14.40 -19.75
C GLU A 31 -25.43 13.78 -19.50
N HIS A 32 -25.49 12.78 -18.61
CA HIS A 32 -26.73 12.12 -18.21
C HIS A 32 -27.73 13.12 -17.62
N ARG A 33 -27.26 14.08 -16.81
CA ARG A 33 -28.10 15.14 -16.22
C ARG A 33 -28.93 15.87 -17.28
N ALA A 34 -28.32 16.26 -18.40
CA ALA A 34 -29.00 17.03 -19.45
C ALA A 34 -30.18 16.27 -20.10
N HIS A 35 -30.15 14.93 -20.06
CA HIS A 35 -31.21 14.06 -20.53
C HIS A 35 -32.24 13.81 -19.43
N LEU A 36 -31.80 13.58 -18.19
CA LEU A 36 -32.68 13.39 -17.03
C LEU A 36 -33.58 14.60 -16.78
N VAL A 37 -33.04 15.83 -16.88
CA VAL A 37 -33.85 17.06 -16.70
C VAL A 37 -34.91 17.26 -17.80
N ARG A 38 -34.78 16.55 -18.93
CA ARG A 38 -35.77 16.52 -20.01
C ARG A 38 -36.77 15.36 -19.86
N GLY A 39 -36.72 14.63 -18.74
CA GLY A 39 -37.63 13.51 -18.47
C GLY A 39 -37.27 12.21 -19.21
N VAL A 40 -36.07 12.10 -19.78
CA VAL A 40 -35.63 10.86 -20.46
C VAL A 40 -35.32 9.80 -19.40
N SER A 41 -36.00 8.66 -19.48
CA SER A 41 -35.81 7.52 -18.56
C SER A 41 -34.48 6.80 -18.82
N CYS A 42 -33.86 6.21 -17.79
CA CYS A 42 -32.63 5.41 -17.94
C CYS A 42 -32.82 4.24 -18.92
N THR A 43 -33.95 3.54 -18.80
CA THR A 43 -34.26 2.34 -19.60
C THR A 43 -34.63 2.66 -21.03
N SER A 44 -34.91 3.92 -21.38
CA SER A 44 -35.10 4.30 -22.77
C SER A 44 -33.78 4.29 -23.54
N CYS A 45 -32.61 4.38 -22.90
CA CYS A 45 -31.31 4.28 -23.58
C CYS A 45 -30.63 2.94 -23.26
N HIS A 46 -30.72 2.48 -22.02
CA HIS A 46 -30.15 1.21 -21.56
C HIS A 46 -31.17 0.07 -21.71
N LEU A 47 -31.50 -0.28 -22.95
CA LEU A 47 -32.52 -1.27 -23.27
C LEU A 47 -32.15 -2.66 -22.73
N GLY A 48 -33.09 -3.32 -22.05
CA GLY A 48 -32.89 -4.64 -21.45
C GLY A 48 -32.21 -4.64 -20.08
N MET A 49 -31.75 -3.47 -19.60
CA MET A 49 -31.00 -3.38 -18.33
C MET A 49 -31.79 -3.85 -17.11
N GLY A 50 -33.13 -3.72 -17.14
CA GLY A 50 -34.01 -4.20 -16.08
C GLY A 50 -33.98 -5.73 -15.87
N GLN A 51 -33.50 -6.48 -16.85
CA GLN A 51 -33.41 -7.95 -16.81
C GLN A 51 -31.97 -8.44 -16.87
N ALA A 52 -30.99 -7.53 -16.87
CA ALA A 52 -29.59 -7.87 -17.00
C ALA A 52 -29.10 -8.62 -15.75
N GLY A 53 -28.55 -9.81 -15.98
CA GLY A 53 -27.91 -10.60 -14.94
C GLY A 53 -26.44 -10.25 -14.72
N ASP A 54 -25.77 -11.09 -13.96
CA ASP A 54 -24.31 -11.10 -13.77
C ASP A 54 -23.54 -11.48 -15.05
N THR A 55 -24.15 -12.25 -15.95
CA THR A 55 -23.64 -12.61 -17.28
C THR A 55 -24.36 -11.85 -18.41
N GLY A 56 -23.88 -11.96 -19.65
CA GLY A 56 -24.48 -11.30 -20.83
C GLY A 56 -23.83 -9.97 -21.23
N PRO A 57 -24.38 -9.28 -22.25
CA PRO A 57 -23.76 -8.09 -22.84
C PRO A 57 -23.89 -6.85 -21.96
N LEU A 58 -23.09 -5.82 -22.24
CA LEU A 58 -23.37 -4.49 -21.75
C LEU A 58 -24.58 -3.89 -22.47
N HIS A 59 -25.50 -3.32 -21.70
CA HIS A 59 -26.67 -2.62 -22.23
C HIS A 59 -26.36 -1.14 -22.48
N LEU A 60 -25.32 -0.85 -23.26
CA LEU A 60 -24.99 0.51 -23.68
C LEU A 60 -25.85 0.92 -24.88
N PRO A 61 -26.26 2.20 -24.99
CA PRO A 61 -27.05 2.66 -26.13
C PRO A 61 -26.25 2.57 -27.43
N SER A 62 -26.92 2.18 -28.51
CA SER A 62 -26.34 2.15 -29.85
C SER A 62 -26.34 3.54 -30.50
N LYS A 63 -25.54 3.71 -31.56
CA LYS A 63 -25.59 4.91 -32.41
C LYS A 63 -27.01 5.23 -32.90
N THR A 64 -27.73 4.21 -33.35
CA THR A 64 -29.12 4.34 -33.81
C THR A 64 -29.98 4.95 -32.73
N ARG A 65 -29.79 4.55 -31.47
CA ARG A 65 -30.58 5.06 -30.35
C ARG A 65 -30.38 6.57 -30.10
N CYS A 66 -29.15 7.06 -30.28
CA CYS A 66 -28.86 8.49 -30.17
C CYS A 66 -29.56 9.30 -31.28
N LEU A 67 -29.56 8.77 -32.50
CA LEU A 67 -30.06 9.44 -33.70
C LEU A 67 -31.60 9.54 -33.76
N GLU A 68 -32.32 8.80 -32.93
CA GLU A 68 -33.78 8.95 -32.80
C GLU A 68 -34.20 10.34 -32.30
N CYS A 69 -33.32 11.02 -31.54
CA CYS A 69 -33.57 12.39 -31.06
C CYS A 69 -32.53 13.39 -31.58
N HIS A 70 -31.28 12.98 -31.77
CA HIS A 70 -30.19 13.86 -32.22
C HIS A 70 -30.01 13.82 -33.75
N THR A 71 -30.92 14.47 -34.47
CA THR A 71 -30.92 14.52 -35.95
C THR A 71 -30.22 15.74 -36.56
N ALA A 72 -29.81 16.70 -35.72
CA ALA A 72 -29.15 17.92 -36.18
C ALA A 72 -27.83 17.61 -36.90
N ALA A 73 -27.51 18.37 -37.95
CA ALA A 73 -26.32 18.16 -38.76
C ALA A 73 -25.03 18.40 -37.94
N HIS A 74 -24.21 17.34 -37.80
CA HIS A 74 -22.86 17.37 -37.25
C HIS A 74 -22.09 16.12 -37.73
N ASP A 75 -20.81 16.02 -37.40
CA ASP A 75 -19.96 14.88 -37.76
C ASP A 75 -20.62 13.55 -37.30
N PRO A 76 -21.02 12.67 -38.25
CA PRO A 76 -21.72 11.43 -37.96
C PRO A 76 -20.75 10.29 -37.63
N GLY A 77 -19.49 10.58 -37.29
CA GLY A 77 -18.51 9.62 -36.79
C GLY A 77 -19.04 8.79 -35.61
N ASP A 78 -18.20 7.92 -35.06
CA ASP A 78 -18.60 7.15 -33.89
C ASP A 78 -18.96 8.13 -32.76
N CYS A 79 -20.24 8.16 -32.36
CA CYS A 79 -20.72 9.03 -31.30
C CYS A 79 -19.86 8.86 -30.05
N ALA A 80 -19.31 7.65 -29.84
CA ALA A 80 -18.46 7.34 -28.72
C ALA A 80 -17.14 8.10 -28.66
N SER A 81 -16.62 8.50 -29.83
CA SER A 81 -15.34 9.19 -29.94
C SER A 81 -15.41 10.65 -29.47
N CYS A 82 -16.61 11.22 -29.43
CA CYS A 82 -16.87 12.60 -29.00
C CYS A 82 -17.75 12.64 -27.73
N HIS A 83 -18.75 11.76 -27.63
CA HIS A 83 -19.74 11.65 -26.56
C HIS A 83 -19.56 10.36 -25.76
N GLY A 84 -19.09 10.51 -24.53
CA GLY A 84 -18.83 9.44 -23.58
C GLY A 84 -17.38 8.96 -23.67
N ARG A 85 -16.59 9.26 -22.63
CA ARG A 85 -15.18 8.89 -22.52
C ARG A 85 -14.96 7.40 -22.78
N SER A 86 -13.95 7.05 -23.55
CA SER A 86 -13.54 5.67 -23.80
C SER A 86 -13.19 4.95 -22.50
N SER A 87 -12.55 5.66 -21.55
CA SER A 87 -12.25 5.16 -20.21
C SER A 87 -13.49 4.75 -19.41
N ALA A 88 -14.62 5.44 -19.57
CA ALA A 88 -15.87 5.09 -18.90
C ALA A 88 -16.44 3.77 -19.45
N ARG A 89 -16.38 3.55 -20.76
CA ARG A 89 -16.80 2.27 -21.39
C ARG A 89 -15.89 1.13 -20.98
N GLN A 90 -14.59 1.33 -21.06
CA GLN A 90 -13.60 0.34 -20.62
C GLN A 90 -13.81 -0.03 -19.15
N GLY A 91 -14.09 0.96 -18.29
CA GLY A 91 -14.43 0.73 -16.89
C GLY A 91 -15.71 -0.10 -16.69
N ALA A 92 -16.75 0.12 -17.51
CA ALA A 92 -17.97 -0.68 -17.47
C ALA A 92 -17.74 -2.13 -17.95
N GLU A 93 -16.92 -2.30 -19.00
CA GLU A 93 -16.51 -3.60 -19.53
C GLU A 93 -15.70 -4.40 -18.51
N LEU A 94 -14.75 -3.76 -17.84
CA LEU A 94 -13.98 -4.38 -16.76
C LEU A 94 -14.86 -4.76 -15.58
N ALA A 95 -15.77 -3.85 -15.17
CA ALA A 95 -16.73 -4.14 -14.11
C ALA A 95 -17.61 -5.35 -14.46
N LYS A 96 -18.08 -5.48 -15.70
CA LYS A 96 -18.90 -6.63 -16.12
C LYS A 96 -18.13 -7.96 -16.10
N ARG A 97 -16.83 -7.93 -16.39
CA ARG A 97 -15.99 -9.15 -16.38
C ARG A 97 -15.56 -9.57 -14.97
N HIS A 98 -15.31 -8.59 -14.11
CA HIS A 98 -14.59 -8.84 -12.87
C HIS A 98 -15.41 -8.55 -11.60
N LEU A 99 -16.66 -8.08 -11.74
CA LEU A 99 -17.61 -7.99 -10.62
C LEU A 99 -18.78 -8.94 -10.79
N VAL A 100 -19.12 -9.63 -9.71
CA VAL A 100 -20.35 -10.41 -9.57
C VAL A 100 -21.47 -9.46 -9.18
N PHE A 101 -22.28 -9.03 -10.15
CA PHE A 101 -23.41 -8.14 -9.90
C PHE A 101 -24.58 -8.36 -10.86
N ASP A 102 -25.74 -8.72 -10.31
CA ASP A 102 -26.99 -8.97 -11.05
C ASP A 102 -27.96 -7.78 -10.90
N HIS A 103 -28.18 -7.04 -11.98
CA HIS A 103 -29.06 -5.85 -11.94
C HIS A 103 -30.52 -6.24 -11.73
N ARG A 104 -31.00 -7.32 -12.35
CA ARG A 104 -32.38 -7.83 -12.20
C ARG A 104 -32.78 -7.98 -10.73
N SER A 105 -31.92 -8.58 -9.92
CA SER A 105 -32.15 -8.84 -8.49
C SER A 105 -32.15 -7.57 -7.65
N HIS A 106 -31.33 -6.58 -8.02
CA HIS A 106 -31.23 -5.31 -7.31
C HIS A 106 -32.34 -4.34 -7.70
N ILE A 107 -32.66 -4.23 -8.98
CA ILE A 107 -33.72 -3.37 -9.51
C ILE A 107 -35.08 -3.76 -8.91
N ALA A 108 -35.36 -5.06 -8.79
CA ALA A 108 -36.58 -5.56 -8.14
C ALA A 108 -36.67 -5.17 -6.66
N ARG A 109 -35.53 -5.09 -5.95
CA ARG A 109 -35.46 -4.71 -4.52
C ARG A 109 -35.45 -3.21 -4.29
N GLN A 110 -35.17 -2.41 -5.33
CA GLN A 110 -35.09 -0.95 -5.26
C GLN A 110 -36.24 -0.26 -5.99
N ASP A 111 -37.34 -0.98 -6.26
CA ASP A 111 -38.52 -0.48 -6.96
C ASP A 111 -38.18 0.23 -8.30
N GLY A 112 -37.18 -0.27 -9.02
CA GLY A 112 -36.73 0.33 -10.27
C GLY A 112 -35.86 1.59 -10.15
N GLN A 113 -35.47 2.01 -8.95
CA GLN A 113 -34.75 3.27 -8.73
C GLN A 113 -33.24 3.16 -9.00
N CYS A 114 -32.82 3.46 -10.24
CA CYS A 114 -31.42 3.40 -10.67
C CYS A 114 -30.48 4.36 -9.90
N VAL A 115 -30.96 5.57 -9.59
CA VAL A 115 -30.16 6.66 -9.02
C VAL A 115 -29.74 6.44 -7.56
N ARG A 116 -30.31 5.42 -6.89
CA ARG A 116 -29.85 4.98 -5.57
C ARG A 116 -28.46 4.38 -5.62
N CYS A 117 -28.12 3.72 -6.72
CA CYS A 117 -26.80 3.14 -6.95
C CYS A 117 -25.93 4.08 -7.81
N HIS A 118 -26.48 4.61 -8.90
CA HIS A 118 -25.80 5.50 -9.83
C HIS A 118 -25.92 6.97 -9.39
N THR A 119 -25.38 7.28 -8.21
CA THR A 119 -25.58 8.58 -7.53
C THR A 119 -25.07 9.77 -8.34
N GLU A 120 -24.05 9.57 -9.17
CA GLU A 120 -23.46 10.61 -10.01
C GLU A 120 -24.24 10.88 -11.32
N ALA A 121 -25.36 10.20 -11.58
CA ALA A 121 -26.14 10.39 -12.82
C ALA A 121 -26.67 11.83 -12.98
N GLY A 122 -26.86 12.54 -11.86
CA GLY A 122 -27.27 13.94 -11.83
C GLY A 122 -26.12 14.96 -11.95
N SER A 123 -24.86 14.52 -11.98
CA SER A 123 -23.69 15.39 -12.09
C SER A 123 -23.40 15.75 -13.56
N LYS A 124 -23.00 17.00 -13.81
CA LYS A 124 -22.69 17.50 -15.17
C LYS A 124 -21.44 16.84 -15.76
N ASP A 125 -20.44 16.61 -14.93
CA ASP A 125 -19.11 16.15 -15.36
C ASP A 125 -18.75 14.79 -14.75
N ALA A 126 -19.74 13.94 -14.46
CA ALA A 126 -19.49 12.60 -13.93
C ALA A 126 -18.51 11.85 -14.87
N PRO A 127 -17.29 11.49 -14.40
CA PRO A 127 -16.32 10.80 -15.23
C PRO A 127 -16.71 9.34 -15.47
N SER A 128 -17.50 8.76 -14.56
CA SER A 128 -18.06 7.42 -14.63
C SER A 128 -19.35 7.38 -13.81
N LEU A 129 -20.30 6.53 -14.23
CA LEU A 129 -21.48 6.20 -13.43
C LEU A 129 -21.34 4.88 -12.68
N ARG A 130 -20.16 4.25 -12.68
CA ARG A 130 -19.91 3.05 -11.86
C ARG A 130 -20.15 3.42 -10.38
N PRO A 131 -21.07 2.75 -9.67
CA PRO A 131 -21.28 2.99 -8.25
C PRO A 131 -19.98 2.81 -7.46
N ALA A 132 -19.72 3.70 -6.52
CA ALA A 132 -18.64 3.51 -5.58
C ALA A 132 -18.96 2.32 -4.66
N MET A 133 -17.92 1.62 -4.20
CA MET A 133 -18.08 0.46 -3.31
C MET A 133 -18.85 0.79 -2.02
N ALA A 134 -18.69 2.00 -1.49
CA ALA A 134 -19.44 2.48 -0.33
C ALA A 134 -20.97 2.44 -0.53
N VAL A 135 -21.45 2.56 -1.78
CA VAL A 135 -22.87 2.45 -2.11
C VAL A 135 -23.37 1.02 -1.91
N CYS A 136 -22.58 0.01 -2.31
CA CYS A 136 -22.90 -1.40 -2.03
C CYS A 136 -22.96 -1.64 -0.52
N LEU A 137 -22.01 -1.07 0.23
CA LEU A 137 -21.91 -1.21 1.68
C LEU A 137 -22.99 -0.47 2.47
N SER A 138 -23.76 0.42 1.82
CA SER A 138 -24.92 1.06 2.45
C SER A 138 -26.03 0.07 2.79
N CYS A 139 -26.07 -1.06 2.06
CA CYS A 139 -27.05 -2.13 2.25
C CYS A 139 -26.39 -3.47 2.65
N HIS A 140 -25.18 -3.76 2.18
CA HIS A 140 -24.45 -5.00 2.47
C HIS A 140 -23.37 -4.79 3.56
N ALA A 141 -23.55 -5.38 4.74
CA ALA A 141 -22.61 -5.24 5.86
C ALA A 141 -21.51 -6.32 5.82
N HIS A 142 -20.25 -5.91 5.57
CA HIS A 142 -19.10 -6.82 5.44
C HIS A 142 -17.92 -6.49 6.37
N LYS A 143 -18.19 -5.93 7.56
CA LYS A 143 -17.15 -5.39 8.48
C LYS A 143 -16.03 -6.39 8.84
N ASP A 144 -16.33 -7.68 8.89
CA ASP A 144 -15.36 -8.70 9.29
C ASP A 144 -14.58 -9.27 8.10
N GLN A 145 -15.19 -9.35 6.91
CA GLN A 145 -14.54 -9.76 5.67
C GLN A 145 -13.42 -8.78 5.25
N TRP A 146 -13.52 -7.50 5.65
CA TRP A 146 -12.44 -6.52 5.52
C TRP A 146 -11.16 -6.92 6.27
N LYS A 147 -11.30 -7.58 7.43
CA LYS A 147 -10.16 -8.03 8.24
C LYS A 147 -9.54 -9.28 7.66
N THR A 148 -10.36 -10.18 7.11
CA THR A 148 -9.92 -11.47 6.57
C THR A 148 -9.51 -11.39 5.10
N ARG A 149 -9.77 -10.26 4.42
CA ARG A 149 -9.47 -10.02 2.99
C ARG A 149 -10.26 -10.93 2.05
N GLU A 150 -11.47 -11.30 2.44
CA GLU A 150 -12.41 -12.08 1.65
C GLU A 150 -13.26 -11.16 0.77
N CYS A 151 -12.80 -10.92 -0.45
CA CYS A 151 -13.42 -9.99 -1.41
C CYS A 151 -14.14 -10.71 -2.56
N ASP A 152 -14.00 -12.02 -2.66
CA ASP A 152 -14.42 -12.87 -3.78
C ASP A 152 -15.95 -13.00 -3.95
N ALA A 153 -16.71 -12.69 -2.89
CA ALA A 153 -18.17 -12.63 -2.96
C ALA A 153 -18.69 -11.61 -4.00
N CYS A 154 -17.91 -10.55 -4.27
CA CYS A 154 -18.25 -9.52 -5.25
C CYS A 154 -17.22 -9.39 -6.37
N HIS A 155 -15.96 -9.74 -6.12
CA HIS A 155 -14.85 -9.53 -7.04
C HIS A 155 -14.36 -10.87 -7.59
N VAL A 156 -14.29 -11.01 -8.91
CA VAL A 156 -13.79 -12.22 -9.57
C VAL A 156 -12.26 -12.20 -9.64
N ASP A 157 -11.68 -11.05 -10.00
CA ASP A 157 -10.24 -10.82 -10.12
C ASP A 157 -9.92 -9.35 -9.87
N LEU A 158 -9.57 -9.04 -8.62
CA LEU A 158 -9.30 -7.68 -8.16
C LEU A 158 -8.16 -6.99 -8.94
N PRO A 159 -6.98 -7.61 -9.12
CA PRO A 159 -5.93 -7.03 -9.95
C PRO A 159 -6.35 -6.72 -11.39
N ALA A 160 -7.15 -7.59 -12.02
CA ALA A 160 -7.61 -7.39 -13.39
C ALA A 160 -8.70 -6.32 -13.55
N GLU A 161 -9.34 -5.87 -12.47
CA GLU A 161 -10.31 -4.78 -12.52
C GLU A 161 -9.70 -3.44 -12.92
N LEU A 162 -8.40 -3.26 -12.69
CA LEU A 162 -7.66 -2.01 -12.94
C LEU A 162 -8.32 -0.77 -12.32
N ALA A 163 -9.18 -0.98 -11.32
CA ALA A 163 -9.92 0.07 -10.64
C ALA A 163 -9.18 0.43 -9.35
N LYS A 164 -8.90 1.73 -9.18
CA LYS A 164 -8.36 2.22 -7.91
C LYS A 164 -9.50 2.23 -6.90
N PRO A 165 -9.34 1.65 -5.70
CA PRO A 165 -10.30 1.84 -4.63
C PRO A 165 -10.50 3.34 -4.38
N SER A 166 -11.74 3.83 -4.49
CA SER A 166 -12.06 5.25 -4.31
C SER A 166 -11.92 5.69 -2.85
N SER A 167 -11.99 4.73 -1.93
CA SER A 167 -11.85 4.90 -0.50
C SER A 167 -11.58 3.53 0.13
N HIS A 168 -10.88 3.53 1.27
CA HIS A 168 -10.82 2.43 2.25
C HIS A 168 -9.52 1.64 2.43
N VAL A 169 -8.38 2.03 1.84
CA VAL A 169 -7.12 1.51 2.40
C VAL A 169 -5.98 2.53 2.42
N VAL A 170 -5.62 3.22 1.33
CA VAL A 170 -4.38 4.05 1.36
C VAL A 170 -4.36 5.19 0.32
N HIS A 171 -5.50 5.62 -0.21
CA HIS A 171 -5.55 6.56 -1.34
C HIS A 171 -5.86 8.02 -0.95
N GLU A 172 -5.99 8.30 0.34
CA GLU A 172 -6.19 9.64 0.89
C GLU A 172 -4.85 10.29 1.30
N GLY A 173 -4.73 11.61 1.14
CA GLY A 173 -3.53 12.39 1.49
C GLY A 173 -2.50 12.52 0.36
N ASP A 174 -1.27 12.93 0.71
CA ASP A 174 -0.15 13.08 -0.23
C ASP A 174 0.48 11.71 -0.56
N PHE A 175 -0.30 10.89 -1.28
CA PHE A 175 0.09 9.54 -1.67
C PHE A 175 1.47 9.52 -2.34
N LEU A 176 1.77 10.47 -3.23
CA LEU A 176 3.05 10.53 -3.94
C LEU A 176 4.24 10.61 -2.99
N ARG A 177 4.11 11.31 -1.87
CA ARG A 177 5.17 11.44 -0.87
C ARG A 177 5.22 10.27 0.11
N GLU A 178 4.09 9.66 0.42
CA GLU A 178 3.97 8.71 1.55
C GLU A 178 3.88 7.24 1.13
N HIS A 179 3.53 6.94 -0.12
CA HIS A 179 3.31 5.57 -0.58
C HIS A 179 4.57 4.71 -0.55
N GLY A 180 5.77 5.30 -0.67
CA GLY A 180 7.03 4.53 -0.64
C GLY A 180 7.26 3.78 0.67
N VAL A 181 7.06 4.45 1.81
CA VAL A 181 7.21 3.84 3.15
C VAL A 181 6.10 2.81 3.41
N ARG A 182 4.88 3.09 2.95
CA ARG A 182 3.73 2.19 3.09
C ARG A 182 3.86 0.95 2.21
N ALA A 183 4.30 1.11 0.96
CA ALA A 183 4.55 0.00 0.05
C ALA A 183 5.73 -0.86 0.53
N ALA A 184 6.76 -0.26 1.14
CA ALA A 184 7.87 -1.02 1.73
C ALA A 184 7.44 -1.87 2.93
N SER A 185 6.53 -1.36 3.77
CA SER A 185 6.06 -2.05 4.98
C SER A 185 4.86 -2.98 4.74
N SER A 186 4.13 -2.82 3.64
CA SER A 186 2.87 -3.54 3.39
C SER A 186 2.64 -3.82 1.90
N ARG A 187 3.68 -4.23 1.17
CA ARG A 187 3.60 -4.55 -0.27
C ARG A 187 2.46 -5.52 -0.58
N ASP A 188 2.31 -6.58 0.20
CA ASP A 188 1.34 -7.64 -0.08
C ASP A 188 -0.12 -7.17 0.08
N LEU A 189 -0.34 -6.18 0.96
CA LEU A 189 -1.63 -5.52 1.07
C LEU A 189 -1.96 -4.73 -0.21
N CYS A 190 -0.97 -4.03 -0.78
CA CYS A 190 -1.15 -3.32 -2.04
C CYS A 190 -1.38 -4.30 -3.20
N ALA A 191 -0.63 -5.41 -3.22
CA ALA A 191 -0.72 -6.46 -4.23
C ALA A 191 -2.05 -7.24 -4.22
N THR A 192 -2.87 -7.05 -3.18
CA THR A 192 -4.24 -7.59 -3.12
C THR A 192 -5.13 -6.95 -4.20
N CYS A 193 -4.88 -5.68 -4.55
CA CYS A 193 -5.68 -4.96 -5.56
C CYS A 193 -4.86 -4.43 -6.75
N HIS A 194 -3.54 -4.26 -6.62
CA HIS A 194 -2.69 -3.65 -7.64
C HIS A 194 -1.65 -4.64 -8.17
N ALA A 195 -1.62 -4.86 -9.48
CA ALA A 195 -0.60 -5.67 -10.15
C ALA A 195 0.65 -4.85 -10.53
N GLU A 196 1.74 -5.53 -10.91
CA GLU A 196 3.02 -4.94 -11.33
C GLU A 196 2.90 -3.77 -12.34
N PRO A 197 2.00 -3.80 -13.35
CA PRO A 197 1.84 -2.68 -14.28
C PRO A 197 1.45 -1.37 -13.60
N PHE A 198 0.73 -1.43 -12.47
CA PHE A 198 0.35 -0.23 -11.72
C PHE A 198 1.57 0.50 -11.16
N CYS A 199 2.51 -0.24 -10.57
CA CYS A 199 3.76 0.33 -10.06
C CYS A 199 4.59 0.91 -11.21
N ALA A 200 4.67 0.17 -12.32
CA ALA A 200 5.45 0.55 -13.50
C ALA A 200 4.89 1.79 -14.23
N ALA A 201 3.60 2.11 -14.07
CA ALA A 201 2.96 3.27 -14.68
C ALA A 201 3.55 4.61 -14.21
N CYS A 202 4.20 4.63 -13.04
CA CYS A 202 4.99 5.77 -12.58
C CYS A 202 6.47 5.41 -12.45
N HIS A 203 6.79 4.26 -11.84
CA HIS A 203 8.17 3.84 -11.64
C HIS A 203 8.79 3.31 -12.92
N GLY A 204 9.70 4.08 -13.50
CA GLY A 204 10.30 3.85 -14.81
C GLY A 204 9.73 4.73 -15.91
N THR A 205 8.73 5.55 -15.60
CA THR A 205 8.17 6.56 -16.52
C THR A 205 8.34 7.97 -15.98
N THR A 206 7.73 8.26 -14.82
CA THR A 206 7.70 9.60 -14.19
C THR A 206 8.42 9.65 -12.84
N ALA A 207 8.67 8.49 -12.24
CA ALA A 207 9.51 8.27 -11.07
C ALA A 207 10.65 7.31 -11.44
N PRO A 208 11.77 7.29 -10.71
CA PRO A 208 12.82 6.30 -10.91
C PRO A 208 12.25 4.88 -10.90
N THR A 209 12.79 4.01 -11.76
CA THR A 209 12.47 2.59 -11.72
C THR A 209 12.68 2.08 -10.29
N LEU A 210 11.71 1.32 -9.78
CA LEU A 210 11.92 0.61 -8.53
C LEU A 210 13.19 -0.23 -8.73
N PRO A 211 14.24 -0.05 -7.91
CA PRO A 211 15.42 -0.87 -8.08
C PRO A 211 14.98 -2.33 -7.91
N HIS A 212 15.21 -3.15 -8.93
CA HIS A 212 15.00 -4.61 -8.90
C HIS A 212 15.73 -5.28 -7.71
N ARG A 213 16.64 -4.53 -7.08
CA ARG A 213 17.36 -4.85 -5.86
C ARG A 213 17.17 -3.75 -4.82
N LEU A 214 15.99 -3.67 -4.21
CA LEU A 214 16.00 -3.46 -2.78
C LEU A 214 16.54 -4.78 -2.19
N ASP A 215 17.85 -4.92 -2.23
CA ASP A 215 18.59 -6.03 -1.61
C ASP A 215 18.44 -5.85 -0.11
N PHE A 216 17.26 -6.17 0.42
CA PHE A 216 16.92 -6.02 1.84
C PHE A 216 17.85 -6.87 2.73
N GLY A 217 18.56 -7.84 2.15
CA GLY A 217 19.66 -8.57 2.81
C GLY A 217 20.96 -7.78 2.95
N LYS A 218 21.16 -6.69 2.18
CA LYS A 218 22.32 -5.80 2.30
C LYS A 218 22.02 -4.57 3.15
N THR A 219 22.30 -4.71 4.44
CA THR A 219 22.28 -3.64 5.45
C THR A 219 23.15 -2.43 5.11
N THR A 220 24.13 -2.53 4.21
CA THR A 220 24.97 -1.39 3.79
C THR A 220 24.46 -0.65 2.56
N SER A 221 23.28 -0.99 2.03
CA SER A 221 22.76 -0.38 0.81
C SER A 221 22.47 1.12 1.00
N PRO A 222 23.10 2.02 0.21
CA PRO A 222 22.86 3.46 0.28
C PRO A 222 21.48 3.85 -0.28
N SER A 223 20.77 2.91 -0.92
CA SER A 223 19.44 3.13 -1.48
C SER A 223 18.33 3.15 -0.42
N LEU A 224 18.57 2.55 0.75
CA LEU A 224 17.62 2.48 1.87
C LEU A 224 18.18 3.11 3.15
N HIS A 225 19.49 3.01 3.39
CA HIS A 225 20.16 3.66 4.50
C HIS A 225 20.88 4.93 4.04
N ARG A 226 20.80 6.01 4.82
CA ARG A 226 21.54 7.26 4.53
C ARG A 226 23.04 6.96 4.31
N ALA A 227 23.68 7.67 3.38
CA ALA A 227 25.12 7.52 3.11
C ALA A 227 25.94 7.62 4.40
N GLY A 228 26.91 6.71 4.61
CA GLY A 228 27.70 6.65 5.84
C GLY A 228 27.12 5.79 6.97
N PHE A 229 26.15 4.92 6.70
CA PHE A 229 25.57 3.97 7.67
C PHE A 229 26.63 3.30 8.55
N ARG A 230 27.71 2.79 7.95
CA ARG A 230 28.81 2.11 8.65
C ARG A 230 29.45 2.95 9.78
N LEU A 231 29.44 4.28 9.67
CA LEU A 231 30.06 5.18 10.64
C LEU A 231 29.15 5.51 11.83
N ARG A 232 27.82 5.36 11.69
CA ARG A 232 26.84 5.81 12.69
C ARG A 232 25.85 4.73 13.16
N HIS A 233 25.80 3.58 12.49
CA HIS A 233 24.87 2.51 12.82
C HIS A 233 25.05 2.00 14.26
N ALA A 234 26.23 2.15 14.85
CA ALA A 234 26.48 1.79 16.24
C ALA A 234 25.72 2.71 17.22
N ASP A 235 25.60 4.01 16.91
CA ASP A 235 24.84 4.96 17.73
C ASP A 235 23.34 4.83 17.46
N GLU A 236 22.96 4.63 16.20
CA GLU A 236 21.56 4.36 15.79
C GLU A 236 21.02 3.07 16.44
N ALA A 237 21.80 1.98 16.43
CA ALA A 237 21.44 0.71 17.06
C ALA A 237 21.40 0.79 18.59
N ARG A 238 22.25 1.61 19.21
CA ARG A 238 22.17 1.87 20.67
C ARG A 238 20.95 2.69 21.05
N ALA A 239 20.55 3.63 20.20
CA ALA A 239 19.41 4.51 20.46
C ALA A 239 18.07 3.80 20.23
N ASN A 240 17.94 3.00 19.17
CA ASN A 240 16.70 2.30 18.87
C ASN A 240 16.94 1.01 18.05
N PRO A 241 17.26 -0.11 18.72
CA PRO A 241 17.54 -1.37 18.03
C PRO A 241 16.33 -1.97 17.30
N GLY A 242 15.11 -1.73 17.80
CA GLY A 242 13.85 -2.24 17.21
C GLY A 242 13.50 -1.63 15.85
N LEU A 243 14.07 -0.46 15.53
CA LEU A 243 13.90 0.19 14.23
C LEU A 243 14.46 -0.69 13.09
N CYS A 244 15.55 -1.41 13.34
CA CYS A 244 16.21 -2.23 12.34
C CYS A 244 15.46 -3.54 12.09
N THR A 245 14.97 -4.18 13.16
CA THR A 245 14.23 -5.45 13.09
C THR A 245 12.83 -5.31 12.50
N THR A 246 12.34 -4.07 12.37
CA THR A 246 11.12 -3.74 11.62
C THR A 246 11.21 -4.18 10.16
N CYS A 247 12.42 -4.16 9.58
CA CYS A 247 12.67 -4.58 8.19
C CYS A 247 13.68 -5.74 8.08
N HIS A 248 14.63 -5.85 9.01
CA HIS A 248 15.67 -6.88 9.04
C HIS A 248 15.38 -7.90 10.14
N SER A 249 14.49 -8.84 9.85
CA SER A 249 13.96 -9.82 10.81
C SER A 249 14.94 -10.95 11.15
N ASP A 250 16.04 -11.09 10.40
CA ASP A 250 17.03 -12.15 10.59
C ASP A 250 18.27 -11.61 11.32
N GLU A 251 18.48 -12.08 12.55
CA GLU A 251 19.64 -11.77 13.38
C GLU A 251 20.98 -12.15 12.74
N ARG A 252 20.96 -13.09 11.77
CA ARG A 252 22.14 -13.45 10.98
C ARG A 252 22.72 -12.26 10.24
N THR A 253 21.89 -11.32 9.83
CA THR A 253 22.33 -10.10 9.13
C THR A 253 23.28 -9.27 10.00
N CYS A 254 23.01 -9.19 11.30
CA CYS A 254 23.85 -8.53 12.28
C CYS A 254 25.12 -9.37 12.51
N SER A 255 24.98 -10.64 12.87
CA SER A 255 26.10 -11.50 13.25
C SER A 255 27.08 -11.75 12.10
N ASP A 256 26.61 -11.92 10.87
CA ASP A 256 27.44 -12.28 9.71
C ASP A 256 28.32 -11.10 9.27
N CYS A 257 27.76 -9.89 9.24
CA CYS A 257 28.53 -8.68 8.92
C CYS A 257 29.57 -8.40 10.00
N HIS A 258 29.18 -8.51 11.27
CA HIS A 258 30.05 -8.32 12.43
C HIS A 258 31.16 -9.38 12.50
N ALA A 259 30.85 -10.64 12.21
CA ALA A 259 31.82 -11.73 12.11
C ALA A 259 32.79 -11.52 10.94
N ALA A 260 32.28 -11.22 9.74
CA ALA A 260 33.10 -10.96 8.54
C ALA A 260 34.06 -9.78 8.73
N ARG A 261 33.66 -8.77 9.53
CA ARG A 261 34.45 -7.58 9.82
C ARG A 261 35.26 -7.67 11.11
N ARG A 262 35.13 -8.77 11.87
CA ARG A 262 35.74 -8.95 13.19
C ARG A 262 35.47 -7.77 14.13
N VAL A 263 34.20 -7.37 14.24
CA VAL A 263 33.71 -6.37 15.19
C VAL A 263 32.43 -6.92 15.82
N GLY A 264 32.27 -6.95 17.14
CA GLY A 264 31.15 -7.68 17.77
C GLY A 264 31.47 -8.25 19.16
N ALA A 265 30.55 -9.06 19.70
CA ALA A 265 30.55 -9.50 21.10
C ALA A 265 31.27 -10.85 21.38
N ALA A 266 31.92 -11.47 20.38
CA ALA A 266 32.60 -12.75 20.56
C ALA A 266 34.03 -12.61 21.12
N PRO A 267 34.57 -13.62 21.82
CA PRO A 267 35.95 -13.61 22.32
C PRO A 267 36.97 -13.40 21.19
N GLY A 268 37.98 -12.54 21.41
CA GLY A 268 39.01 -12.23 20.41
C GLY A 268 38.62 -11.20 19.35
N ILE A 269 37.42 -10.63 19.44
CA ILE A 269 36.93 -9.55 18.59
C ILE A 269 37.06 -8.19 19.32
N ARG A 270 37.24 -7.09 18.58
CA ARG A 270 37.23 -5.73 19.16
C ARG A 270 35.84 -5.47 19.77
N THR A 271 35.78 -5.50 21.10
CA THR A 271 34.55 -5.24 21.86
C THR A 271 34.01 -3.84 21.55
N PRO A 272 32.71 -3.70 21.26
CA PRO A 272 32.08 -2.39 21.12
C PRO A 272 31.82 -1.72 22.48
N HIS A 273 31.97 -2.46 23.59
CA HIS A 273 31.78 -1.97 24.95
C HIS A 273 33.05 -1.31 25.52
N PRO A 274 32.92 -0.29 26.39
CA PRO A 274 34.05 0.34 27.07
C PRO A 274 34.94 -0.64 27.86
N PRO A 275 36.23 -0.31 28.10
CA PRO A 275 37.10 -1.11 28.94
C PRO A 275 36.53 -1.34 30.35
N GLY A 276 36.47 -2.60 30.78
CA GLY A 276 35.89 -2.96 32.09
C GLY A 276 34.36 -2.92 32.15
N TRP A 277 33.68 -3.03 31.01
CA TRP A 277 32.23 -3.14 30.91
C TRP A 277 31.64 -4.22 31.84
N VAL A 278 32.22 -5.43 31.80
CA VAL A 278 31.86 -6.55 32.69
C VAL A 278 32.86 -6.61 33.84
N ARG A 279 32.37 -6.50 35.07
CA ARG A 279 33.15 -6.61 36.32
C ARG A 279 32.37 -7.39 37.36
N ALA A 280 33.08 -8.06 38.26
CA ALA A 280 32.46 -8.69 39.43
C ALA A 280 31.63 -7.66 40.20
N ARG A 281 30.36 -7.99 40.51
CA ARG A 281 29.39 -7.14 41.22
C ARG A 281 28.86 -5.92 40.46
N GLY A 282 28.72 -6.02 39.14
CA GLY A 282 27.84 -5.13 38.37
C GLY A 282 28.41 -3.74 38.09
N GLY A 283 29.41 -3.69 37.18
CA GLY A 283 29.93 -2.46 36.58
C GLY A 283 28.94 -1.75 35.64
N GLU A 284 29.44 -1.03 34.64
CA GLU A 284 28.60 -0.34 33.65
C GLU A 284 27.60 -1.26 32.97
N HIS A 285 27.97 -2.52 32.75
CA HIS A 285 27.06 -3.58 32.30
C HIS A 285 25.85 -3.76 33.22
N GLY A 286 26.05 -3.84 34.55
CA GLY A 286 24.97 -4.01 35.51
C GLY A 286 24.08 -2.78 35.65
N ARG A 287 24.63 -1.57 35.43
CA ARG A 287 23.84 -0.33 35.35
C ARG A 287 23.00 -0.29 34.07
N ALA A 288 23.59 -0.59 32.92
CA ALA A 288 22.91 -0.58 31.63
C ALA A 288 21.81 -1.64 31.54
N ALA A 289 22.08 -2.87 32.02
CA ALA A 289 21.13 -3.98 31.99
C ALA A 289 19.85 -3.73 32.82
N ARG A 290 19.91 -2.86 33.84
CA ARG A 290 18.73 -2.48 34.64
C ARG A 290 17.87 -1.40 33.99
N MET A 291 18.44 -0.62 33.08
CA MET A 291 17.72 0.47 32.42
C MET A 291 16.91 -0.05 31.25
N GLU A 292 17.51 -0.86 30.37
CA GLU A 292 16.87 -1.34 29.15
C GLU A 292 17.40 -2.74 28.75
N PRO A 293 16.92 -3.82 29.38
CA PRO A 293 17.39 -5.18 29.11
C PRO A 293 17.08 -5.64 27.67
N GLY A 294 16.01 -5.13 27.05
CA GLY A 294 15.62 -5.49 25.68
C GLY A 294 16.63 -5.05 24.62
N SER A 295 17.35 -3.94 24.86
CA SER A 295 18.39 -3.44 23.94
C SER A 295 19.58 -4.39 23.77
N CYS A 296 19.81 -5.28 24.75
CA CYS A 296 20.92 -6.22 24.74
C CYS A 296 20.68 -7.34 23.73
N ALA A 297 19.44 -7.83 23.64
CA ALA A 297 19.05 -8.93 22.75
C ALA A 297 19.29 -8.59 21.27
N ALA A 298 19.17 -7.31 20.91
CA ALA A 298 19.38 -6.84 19.54
C ALA A 298 20.82 -7.00 19.02
N CYS A 299 21.82 -6.97 19.90
CA CYS A 299 23.22 -7.17 19.55
C CYS A 299 23.75 -8.57 19.93
N HIS A 300 23.11 -9.23 20.89
CA HIS A 300 23.56 -10.51 21.46
C HIS A 300 22.74 -11.72 20.99
N GLY A 301 21.99 -11.60 19.89
CA GLY A 301 21.39 -12.74 19.18
C GLY A 301 20.13 -13.29 19.85
N GLY A 302 19.22 -12.40 20.28
CA GLY A 302 17.79 -12.74 20.37
C GLY A 302 17.35 -13.68 21.47
N ALA A 303 18.27 -14.28 22.22
CA ALA A 303 17.95 -15.20 23.30
C ALA A 303 17.17 -14.54 24.47
N GLY A 304 16.92 -13.23 24.41
CA GLY A 304 16.15 -12.50 25.40
C GLY A 304 16.71 -12.70 26.81
N GLU A 305 15.83 -12.99 27.77
CA GLU A 305 16.20 -13.26 29.15
C GLU A 305 17.15 -14.46 29.30
N ALA A 306 17.14 -15.43 28.38
CA ALA A 306 18.01 -16.61 28.45
C ALA A 306 19.50 -16.26 28.32
N LEU A 307 19.84 -15.16 27.63
CA LEU A 307 21.21 -14.63 27.59
C LEU A 307 21.70 -14.26 29.00
N CYS A 308 20.82 -13.67 29.79
CA CYS A 308 21.12 -13.19 31.13
C CYS A 308 21.26 -14.36 32.10
N VAL A 309 20.38 -15.36 31.99
CA VAL A 309 20.33 -16.56 32.83
C VAL A 309 21.66 -17.31 32.82
N GLY A 310 22.34 -17.41 31.66
CA GLY A 310 23.60 -18.15 31.54
C GLY A 310 24.69 -17.71 32.54
N CYS A 311 24.73 -16.42 32.88
CA CYS A 311 25.67 -15.86 33.84
C CYS A 311 25.03 -15.56 35.21
N HIS A 312 23.77 -15.13 35.24
CA HIS A 312 23.10 -14.61 36.44
C HIS A 312 22.20 -15.61 37.17
N LYS A 313 22.08 -16.86 36.69
CA LYS A 313 21.44 -17.93 37.46
C LYS A 313 22.12 -18.11 38.83
N VAL A 314 21.41 -18.70 39.78
CA VAL A 314 21.98 -19.01 41.10
C VAL A 314 23.23 -19.89 40.93
N GLY A 315 24.33 -19.48 41.57
CA GLY A 315 25.63 -20.13 41.43
C GLY A 315 26.42 -19.75 40.17
N GLY A 316 25.85 -18.92 39.29
CA GLY A 316 26.52 -18.40 38.10
C GLY A 316 27.54 -17.29 38.38
N PRO A 317 28.48 -17.05 37.43
CA PRO A 317 29.59 -16.10 37.60
C PRO A 317 29.15 -14.63 37.61
N GLY A 318 27.96 -14.30 37.10
CA GLY A 318 27.41 -12.95 37.03
C GLY A 318 26.89 -12.43 38.36
N GLY A 319 26.67 -13.31 39.34
CA GLY A 319 26.12 -12.95 40.66
C GLY A 319 24.66 -12.50 40.60
N ASN A 320 24.13 -12.10 41.77
CA ASN A 320 22.72 -11.76 41.94
C ASN A 320 22.32 -10.54 41.09
N PRO A 321 21.40 -10.69 40.12
CA PRO A 321 20.95 -9.58 39.27
C PRO A 321 19.99 -8.62 40.00
N HIS A 322 19.37 -9.07 41.10
CA HIS A 322 18.41 -8.27 41.84
C HIS A 322 19.07 -7.05 42.50
N GLY A 323 18.36 -5.92 42.47
CA GLY A 323 18.78 -4.70 43.16
C GLY A 323 18.74 -4.83 44.69
N PRO A 324 19.40 -3.92 45.42
CA PRO A 324 19.28 -3.86 46.88
C PRO A 324 17.81 -3.76 47.32
N GLY A 325 17.39 -4.61 48.27
CA GLY A 325 16.03 -4.60 48.80
C GLY A 325 14.96 -5.27 47.93
N PHE A 326 15.33 -5.94 46.85
CA PHE A 326 14.38 -6.66 46.00
C PHE A 326 13.61 -7.75 46.79
N GLY A 327 12.28 -7.67 46.73
CA GLY A 327 11.35 -8.69 47.21
C GLY A 327 10.31 -9.01 46.14
N SER A 328 9.83 -10.25 46.14
CA SER A 328 8.81 -10.72 45.19
C SER A 328 7.79 -11.60 45.92
N ALA A 329 6.52 -11.52 45.52
CA ALA A 329 5.46 -12.42 45.97
C ALA A 329 5.48 -13.77 45.22
N LEU A 330 6.30 -13.90 44.19
CA LEU A 330 6.44 -15.11 43.38
C LEU A 330 7.36 -16.13 44.04
N ASP A 331 7.01 -17.41 43.91
CA ASP A 331 7.77 -18.54 44.40
C ASP A 331 8.89 -18.94 43.44
N LYS A 332 10.11 -19.08 43.96
CA LYS A 332 11.32 -19.36 43.19
C LYS A 332 11.33 -20.74 42.53
N GLY A 333 10.64 -21.72 43.12
CA GLY A 333 10.59 -23.11 42.66
C GLY A 333 9.35 -23.45 41.84
N ARG A 334 8.33 -22.58 41.80
CA ARG A 334 7.07 -22.82 41.09
C ARG A 334 6.77 -21.82 39.97
N ASP A 335 7.16 -20.56 40.08
CA ASP A 335 6.67 -19.53 39.16
C ASP A 335 7.64 -19.32 37.98
N GLN A 336 7.09 -19.22 36.76
CA GLN A 336 7.84 -19.39 35.52
C GLN A 336 8.96 -18.34 35.22
N PRO A 337 8.93 -17.08 35.69
CA PRO A 337 10.10 -16.21 35.54
C PRO A 337 11.18 -16.49 36.59
N CYS A 338 10.80 -16.92 37.80
CA CYS A 338 11.75 -17.15 38.90
C CYS A 338 12.51 -18.47 38.72
N ARG A 339 11.82 -19.51 38.24
CA ARG A 339 12.43 -20.83 37.99
C ARG A 339 13.57 -20.80 36.99
N GLN A 340 13.56 -19.88 36.02
CA GLN A 340 14.62 -19.78 35.01
C GLN A 340 16.01 -19.51 35.61
N CYS A 341 16.06 -18.81 36.75
CA CYS A 341 17.31 -18.49 37.44
C CYS A 341 17.53 -19.32 38.72
N HIS A 342 16.45 -19.85 39.32
CA HIS A 342 16.45 -20.45 40.65
C HIS A 342 16.20 -21.97 40.69
N ALA A 343 15.75 -22.58 39.60
CA ALA A 343 15.69 -24.04 39.51
C ALA A 343 17.12 -24.62 39.35
N PRO A 344 17.42 -25.78 39.97
CA PRO A 344 18.69 -26.49 39.77
C PRO A 344 18.93 -26.91 38.31
#